data_AF-A0A437UTU4-F1
#
_entry.id   AF-A0A437UTU4-F1
#
_cell.length_a   1.000
_cell.length_b   1.000
_cell.length_c   1.000
_cell.angle_alpha   90.00
_cell.angle_beta   90.00
_cell.angle_gamma   90.00
#
_symmetry.space_group_name_H-M   'P 1'
#
loop_
_entity.id
_entity.type
_entity.pdbx_description
1 polymer ?
#
loop_
_entity_poly.entity_id
_entity_poly.type
_entity_poly.pdbx_seq_one_letter_code
_entity_poly.pdbx_strand_id
1 'polypeptide(L)'
;MDLGDLAGRVRLRYLPGEHVPDGDVIEEMVRTVIDRLTIRMDADGSLPDAAGSIVVDAAMKALRLRGFEGSTSESAADGGSVSNSFIDDILSAYSADLDALRRMIHRSGIRFMGGRPRHAGHPRRRSR
;
A
#
# COMPACT_ATOMS: atom_id res chain seq x y z
N MET A 1 -4.04 8.15 -3.21
CA MET A 1 -2.65 7.93 -3.60
C MET A 1 -2.50 7.91 -5.12
N ASP A 2 -1.59 8.73 -5.65
CA ASP A 2 -1.29 8.82 -7.09
C ASP A 2 -0.07 7.95 -7.45
N LEU A 3 -0.17 7.17 -8.54
CA LEU A 3 0.89 6.24 -8.95
C LEU A 3 2.16 6.99 -9.42
N GLY A 4 1.97 8.08 -10.18
CA GLY A 4 3.07 8.88 -10.72
C GLY A 4 3.88 9.56 -9.62
N ASP A 5 3.20 10.09 -8.60
CA ASP A 5 3.85 10.68 -7.42
C ASP A 5 4.71 9.65 -6.67
N LEU A 6 4.20 8.43 -6.47
CA LEU A 6 4.95 7.36 -5.82
C LEU A 6 6.15 6.92 -6.67
N ALA A 7 5.97 6.74 -7.98
CA ALA A 7 7.05 6.40 -8.90
C ALA A 7 8.12 7.50 -8.93
N GLY A 8 7.72 8.77 -8.90
CA GLY A 8 8.62 9.91 -8.76
C GLY A 8 9.44 9.85 -7.46
N ARG A 9 8.80 9.51 -6.34
CA ARG A 9 9.49 9.31 -5.05
C ARG A 9 10.48 8.13 -5.08
N VAL A 10 10.18 7.06 -5.81
CA VAL A 10 11.12 5.94 -6.01
C VAL A 10 12.34 6.43 -6.80
N ARG A 11 12.15 7.12 -7.92
CA ARG A 11 13.25 7.66 -8.75
C ARG A 11 14.20 8.56 -7.96
N LEU A 12 13.68 9.40 -7.08
CA LEU A 12 14.47 10.32 -6.25
C LEU A 12 15.35 9.63 -5.18
N ARG A 13 15.18 8.33 -4.94
CA ARG A 13 15.98 7.59 -3.95
C ARG A 13 17.23 6.92 -4.52
N TYR A 14 17.42 6.95 -5.83
CA TYR A 14 18.65 6.51 -6.47
C TYR A 14 19.75 7.56 -6.31
N LEU A 15 20.97 7.11 -6.01
CA LEU A 15 22.11 8.01 -5.86
C LEU A 15 22.67 8.43 -7.23
N PRO A 16 23.36 9.59 -7.32
CA PRO A 16 24.05 9.98 -8.54
C PRO A 16 25.01 8.89 -9.01
N GLY A 17 24.87 8.46 -10.27
CA GLY A 17 25.69 7.41 -10.87
C GLY A 17 25.15 5.99 -10.72
N GLU A 18 24.05 5.78 -9.97
CA GLU A 18 23.34 4.51 -9.97
C GLU A 18 22.54 4.33 -11.28
N HIS A 19 22.44 3.09 -11.76
CA HIS A 19 21.51 2.74 -12.83
C HIS A 19 20.08 2.85 -12.30
N VAL A 20 19.29 3.75 -12.90
CA VAL A 20 17.88 3.93 -12.61
C VAL A 20 17.07 3.12 -13.61
N PRO A 21 16.18 2.22 -13.17
CA PRO A 21 15.29 1.49 -14.06
C PRO A 21 14.37 2.42 -14.85
N ASP A 22 13.89 1.96 -16.01
CA ASP A 22 12.94 2.70 -16.83
C ASP A 22 11.66 3.08 -16.06
N GLY A 23 11.05 4.18 -16.49
CA GLY A 23 9.86 4.72 -15.82
C GLY A 23 8.72 3.72 -15.69
N ASP A 24 8.43 3.00 -16.77
CA ASP A 24 7.38 1.98 -16.83
C ASP A 24 7.69 0.81 -15.89
N VAL A 25 8.96 0.42 -15.76
CA VAL A 25 9.39 -0.64 -14.84
C VAL A 25 9.16 -0.24 -13.38
N ILE A 26 9.44 1.03 -13.06
CA ILE A 26 9.19 1.58 -11.72
C ILE A 26 7.69 1.63 -11.44
N GLU A 27 6.89 2.09 -12.38
CA GLU A 27 5.44 2.20 -12.24
C GLU A 27 4.79 0.83 -12.05
N GLU A 28 5.16 -0.18 -12.85
CA GLU A 28 4.64 -1.53 -12.70
C GLU A 28 5.06 -2.18 -11.37
N MET A 29 6.28 -1.91 -10.88
CA MET A 29 6.69 -2.40 -9.56
C MET A 29 5.86 -1.75 -8.44
N VAL A 30 5.66 -0.44 -8.49
CA VAL A 30 4.85 0.29 -7.50
C VAL A 30 3.42 -0.24 -7.52
N ARG A 31 2.84 -0.43 -8.71
CA ARG A 31 1.49 -0.99 -8.90
C ARG A 31 1.39 -2.40 -8.31
N THR A 32 2.36 -3.27 -8.60
CA THR A 32 2.45 -4.61 -8.02
C THR A 32 2.47 -4.57 -6.49
N VAL A 33 3.30 -3.70 -5.89
CA VAL A 33 3.36 -3.54 -4.44
C VAL A 33 2.03 -3.06 -3.85
N ILE A 34 1.35 -2.11 -4.49
CA ILE A 34 0.02 -1.64 -4.10
C ILE A 34 -0.99 -2.78 -4.13
N ASP A 35 -1.02 -3.58 -5.19
CA ASP A 35 -1.96 -4.69 -5.33
C ASP A 35 -1.75 -5.73 -4.23
N ARG A 36 -0.49 -6.13 -3.98
CA ARG A 36 -0.15 -7.09 -2.91
C ARG A 36 -0.50 -6.55 -1.53
N LEU A 37 -0.25 -5.28 -1.27
CA LEU A 37 -0.62 -4.63 -0.01
C LEU A 37 -2.15 -4.55 0.16
N THR A 38 -2.88 -4.19 -0.88
CA THR A 38 -4.34 -4.11 -0.85
C THR A 38 -4.95 -5.45 -0.48
N ILE A 39 -4.46 -6.55 -1.09
CA ILE A 39 -4.85 -7.92 -0.74
C ILE A 39 -4.52 -8.23 0.72
N ARG A 40 -3.30 -7.93 1.18
CA ARG A 40 -2.85 -8.25 2.55
C ARG A 40 -3.60 -7.48 3.64
N MET A 41 -4.01 -6.27 3.31
CA MET A 41 -4.71 -5.39 4.23
C MET A 41 -6.21 -5.65 4.30
N ASP A 42 -6.76 -6.49 3.40
CA ASP A 42 -8.20 -6.67 3.23
C ASP A 42 -8.91 -5.32 3.06
N ALA A 43 -8.26 -4.41 2.32
CA ALA A 43 -8.78 -3.07 2.07
C ALA A 43 -9.77 -3.11 0.90
N ASP A 44 -10.88 -2.37 1.00
CA ASP A 44 -11.89 -2.22 -0.06
C ASP A 44 -11.34 -1.40 -1.24
N GLY A 45 -10.38 -1.97 -1.97
CA GLY A 45 -9.83 -1.47 -3.23
C GLY A 45 -8.93 -0.24 -3.14
N SER A 46 -8.72 0.36 -1.96
CA SER A 46 -7.83 1.52 -1.83
C SER A 46 -7.03 1.53 -0.51
N LEU A 47 -5.74 1.81 -0.64
CA LEU A 47 -4.84 2.00 0.50
C LEU A 47 -4.87 3.48 0.95
N PRO A 48 -4.79 3.76 2.27
CA PRO A 48 -4.67 5.13 2.76
C PRO A 48 -3.33 5.75 2.31
N ASP A 49 -3.27 7.08 2.16
CA ASP A 49 -2.04 7.77 1.76
C ASP A 49 -0.86 7.52 2.72
N ALA A 50 -1.17 7.22 3.99
CA ALA A 50 -0.19 6.79 4.99
C ALA A 50 0.59 5.52 4.60
N ALA A 51 0.04 4.66 3.74
CA ALA A 51 0.74 3.48 3.22
C ALA A 51 1.82 3.85 2.19
N GLY A 52 1.81 5.08 1.67
CA GLY A 52 2.65 5.48 0.53
C GLY A 52 4.14 5.41 0.83
N SER A 53 4.57 5.66 2.08
CA SER A 53 5.97 5.48 2.47
C SER A 53 6.41 4.01 2.40
N ILE A 54 5.53 3.08 2.78
CA ILE A 54 5.78 1.63 2.74
C ILE A 54 5.84 1.17 1.28
N VAL A 55 4.89 1.63 0.45
CA VAL A 55 4.86 1.32 -1.00
C VAL A 55 6.19 1.72 -1.67
N VAL A 56 6.64 2.96 -1.47
CA VAL A 56 7.89 3.46 -2.08
C VAL A 56 9.10 2.67 -1.58
N ASP A 57 9.14 2.31 -0.29
CA ASP A 57 10.28 1.58 0.28
C ASP A 57 10.35 0.12 -0.19
N ALA A 58 9.21 -0.58 -0.19
CA ALA A 58 9.11 -1.94 -0.70
C ALA A 58 9.42 -1.99 -2.21
N ALA A 59 8.92 -1.04 -3.00
CA ALA A 59 9.23 -0.95 -4.43
C ALA A 59 10.73 -0.70 -4.69
N MET A 60 11.36 0.21 -3.93
CA MET A 60 12.80 0.43 -4.00
C MET A 60 13.60 -0.84 -3.68
N LYS A 61 13.21 -1.55 -2.63
CA LYS A 61 13.86 -2.80 -2.23
C LYS A 61 13.72 -3.88 -3.30
N ALA A 62 12.53 -4.03 -3.88
CA ALA A 62 12.26 -4.98 -4.96
C ALA A 62 13.05 -4.67 -6.22
N LEU A 63 13.09 -3.41 -6.66
CA LEU A 63 13.85 -2.99 -7.85
C LEU A 63 15.35 -3.22 -7.67
N ARG A 64 15.89 -2.92 -6.47
CA ARG A 64 17.31 -3.15 -6.17
C ARG A 64 17.64 -4.63 -6.20
N LEU A 65 16.87 -5.47 -5.50
CA LEU A 65 17.10 -6.92 -5.45
C LEU A 65 16.96 -7.57 -6.83
N ARG A 66 15.98 -7.16 -7.63
CA ARG A 66 15.83 -7.58 -9.04
C ARG A 66 17.07 -7.24 -9.87
N GLY A 67 17.62 -6.04 -9.70
CA GLY A 67 18.84 -5.61 -10.40
C GLY A 67 20.08 -6.43 -10.02
N PHE A 68 20.18 -6.85 -8.76
CA PHE A 68 21.25 -7.75 -8.30
C PHE A 68 21.10 -9.16 -8.89
N GLU A 69 19.92 -9.77 -8.82
CA GLU A 69 19.68 -11.12 -9.38
C GLU A 69 19.89 -11.16 -10.90
N GLY A 70 19.54 -10.08 -11.60
CA GLY A 70 19.74 -9.96 -13.04
C GLY A 70 21.17 -9.65 -13.48
N SER A 71 22.01 -9.12 -12.59
CA SER A 71 23.43 -8.88 -12.86
C SER A 71 24.31 -10.11 -12.60
N THR A 72 23.83 -11.07 -11.81
CA THR A 72 24.56 -12.32 -11.49
C THR A 72 24.15 -13.53 -12.33
N SER A 73 23.02 -13.46 -13.03
CA SER A 73 22.51 -14.54 -13.87
C SER A 73 22.35 -14.06 -15.30
N GLU A 74 23.10 -14.69 -16.23
CA GLU A 74 22.92 -14.54 -17.68
C GLU A 74 21.49 -14.90 -18.15
N SER A 75 20.65 -15.45 -17.25
CA SER A 75 19.23 -15.77 -17.46
C SER A 75 18.25 -14.59 -17.31
N ALA A 76 18.69 -13.39 -16.92
CA ALA A 76 17.79 -12.23 -16.80
C ALA A 76 17.62 -11.42 -18.10
N ALA A 77 18.33 -11.81 -19.17
CA ALA A 77 18.22 -11.18 -20.47
C ALA A 77 16.85 -11.37 -21.16
N ASP A 78 16.03 -12.32 -20.69
CA ASP A 78 14.71 -12.65 -21.25
C ASP A 78 13.55 -12.37 -20.27
N GLY A 79 13.53 -11.18 -19.66
CA GLY A 79 12.31 -10.68 -19.00
C GLY A 79 11.83 -11.54 -17.83
N GLY A 80 12.75 -11.93 -16.94
CA GLY A 80 12.42 -12.63 -15.70
C GLY A 80 11.31 -11.91 -14.93
N SER A 81 10.13 -12.54 -14.90
CA SER A 81 8.97 -12.06 -14.17
C SER A 81 9.27 -12.12 -12.67
N VAL A 82 9.04 -11.01 -11.97
CA VAL A 82 9.12 -11.00 -10.51
C VAL A 82 7.93 -11.77 -9.97
N SER A 83 8.18 -12.84 -9.22
CA SER A 83 7.10 -13.67 -8.67
C SER A 83 6.37 -12.92 -7.55
N ASN A 84 5.06 -13.13 -7.45
CA ASN A 84 4.27 -12.54 -6.36
C ASN A 84 4.79 -12.94 -4.97
N SER A 85 5.34 -14.15 -4.83
CA SER A 85 5.94 -14.64 -3.58
C SER A 85 7.17 -13.82 -3.17
N PHE A 86 7.99 -13.38 -4.13
CA PHE A 86 9.13 -12.52 -3.84
C PHE A 86 8.68 -11.16 -3.29
N ILE A 87 7.63 -10.58 -3.86
CA ILE A 87 7.07 -9.32 -3.35
C ILE A 87 6.47 -9.54 -1.95
N ASP A 88 5.77 -10.65 -1.71
CA ASP A 88 5.25 -10.98 -0.39
C ASP A 88 6.36 -11.13 0.67
N ASP A 89 7.49 -11.74 0.29
CA ASP A 89 8.66 -11.87 1.16
C ASP A 89 9.24 -10.50 1.52
N ILE A 90 9.31 -9.57 0.56
CA ILE A 90 9.71 -8.18 0.83
C ILE A 90 8.72 -7.52 1.80
N LEU A 91 7.42 -7.68 1.55
CA LEU A 91 6.37 -7.08 2.38
C LEU A 91 6.34 -7.65 3.80
N SER A 92 6.85 -8.86 4.02
CA SER A 92 6.97 -9.46 5.36
C SER A 92 7.86 -8.62 6.30
N ALA A 93 8.86 -7.91 5.75
CA ALA A 93 9.74 -7.02 6.50
C ALA A 93 9.01 -5.79 7.08
N TYR A 94 7.84 -5.45 6.54
CA TYR A 94 7.00 -4.32 6.98
C TYR A 94 5.81 -4.77 7.83
N SER A 95 5.75 -6.04 8.23
CA SER A 95 4.60 -6.63 8.95
C SER A 95 4.12 -5.80 10.14
N ALA A 96 5.03 -5.30 10.98
CA ALA A 96 4.67 -4.47 12.14
C ALA A 96 4.00 -3.14 11.74
N ASP A 97 4.51 -2.48 10.70
CA ASP A 97 3.95 -1.23 10.19
C ASP A 97 2.60 -1.46 9.50
N LEU A 98 2.47 -2.57 8.77
CA LEU A 98 1.21 -2.99 8.14
C LEU A 98 0.13 -3.30 9.18
N ASP A 99 0.50 -3.94 10.29
CA ASP A 99 -0.42 -4.18 11.39
C ASP A 99 -0.84 -2.87 12.07
N ALA A 100 0.07 -1.91 12.21
CA ALA A 100 -0.25 -0.58 12.73
C ALA A 100 -1.21 0.19 11.79
N LEU A 101 -0.94 0.15 10.49
CA LEU A 101 -1.75 0.75 9.46
C LEU A 101 -3.16 0.12 9.42
N ARG A 102 -3.24 -1.21 9.50
CA ARG A 102 -4.50 -1.96 9.58
C ARG A 102 -5.32 -1.56 10.81
N ARG A 103 -4.68 -1.47 11.98
CA ARG A 103 -5.34 -0.99 13.21
C ARG A 103 -5.87 0.44 13.05
N MET A 104 -5.15 1.32 12.36
CA MET A 104 -5.59 2.68 12.10
C MET A 104 -6.84 2.72 11.20
N ILE A 105 -6.84 1.94 10.11
CA ILE A 105 -7.98 1.80 9.20
C ILE A 105 -9.22 1.33 9.97
N HIS A 106 -9.12 0.23 10.74
CA HIS A 106 -10.26 -0.29 11.51
C HIS A 106 -10.67 0.60 12.69
N ARG A 107 -9.74 1.36 13.30
CA ARG A 107 -10.07 2.32 14.38
C ARG A 107 -10.84 3.53 13.86
N SER A 108 -10.61 3.96 12.62
CA SER A 108 -11.43 5.00 11.98
C SER A 108 -12.89 4.57 11.74
N GLY A 109 -13.17 3.27 11.88
CA GLY A 109 -14.52 2.69 11.94
C GLY A 109 -15.30 2.98 13.22
N ILE A 110 -14.82 3.84 14.13
CA ILE A 110 -15.70 4.45 15.14
C ILE A 110 -16.63 5.41 14.40
N ARG A 111 -17.75 4.82 13.96
CA ARG A 111 -18.98 5.51 13.65
C ARG A 111 -19.29 6.39 14.86
N PHE A 112 -19.01 7.68 14.78
CA PHE A 112 -19.78 8.67 15.51
C PHE A 112 -21.22 8.46 15.01
N MET A 113 -21.96 7.58 15.69
CA MET A 113 -23.41 7.63 15.71
C MET A 113 -23.74 8.97 16.35
N GLY A 114 -23.73 10.00 15.49
CA GLY A 114 -24.16 11.34 15.80
C GLY A 114 -25.51 11.25 16.48
N GLY A 115 -25.58 11.89 17.63
CA GLY A 115 -26.74 11.86 18.50
C GLY A 115 -28.04 12.13 17.74
N ARG A 116 -29.04 11.33 18.07
CA ARG A 116 -30.42 11.79 18.10
C ARG A 116 -31.01 11.44 19.45
N PRO A 117 -31.03 12.35 20.44
CA PRO A 117 -32.10 12.32 21.41
C PRO A 117 -33.32 12.88 20.66
N ARG A 118 -34.17 12.01 20.11
CA ARG A 118 -35.48 12.43 19.60
C ARG A 118 -36.58 11.68 20.34
N HIS A 119 -37.02 12.38 21.38
CA HIS A 119 -38.37 12.44 21.92
C HIS A 119 -38.94 11.17 22.55
N ALA A 120 -38.90 11.16 23.88
CA ALA A 120 -39.96 10.61 24.70
C ALA A 120 -41.32 11.18 24.23
N GLY A 121 -42.13 10.32 23.64
CA GLY A 121 -43.49 10.64 23.19
C GLY A 121 -44.50 9.73 23.87
N HIS A 122 -44.88 10.05 25.11
CA HIS A 122 -46.22 9.78 25.66
C HIS A 122 -46.43 10.70 26.87
N PRO A 123 -47.57 11.39 26.99
CA PRO A 123 -48.80 10.70 27.34
C PRO A 123 -50.06 11.18 26.59
N ARG A 124 -50.89 10.24 26.13
CA ARG A 124 -52.30 10.54 25.83
C ARG A 124 -53.08 10.71 27.14
N ARG A 125 -53.21 11.96 27.60
CA ARG A 125 -54.34 12.35 28.45
C ARG A 125 -55.57 12.49 27.54
N ARG A 126 -56.53 11.57 27.65
CA ARG A 126 -57.92 11.86 27.29
C ARG A 126 -58.62 12.40 28.53
N SER A 127 -59.15 13.60 28.41
CA SER A 127 -60.04 14.23 29.37
C SER A 127 -61.31 14.59 28.62
N ARG A 128 -62.44 14.23 29.23
CA ARG A 128 -63.84 14.43 28.83
C ARG A 128 -64.39 13.43 27.83
#